data_AF-A0AAV0WM78-F1
#
_entry.id   AF-A0AAV0WM78-F1
#
_cell.length_a   1.000
_cell.length_b   1.000
_cell.length_c   1.000
_cell.angle_alpha   90.00
_cell.angle_beta   90.00
_cell.angle_gamma   90.00
#
_symmetry.space_group_name_H-M   'P 1'
#
loop_
_entity.id
_entity.type
_entity.pdbx_description
1 polymer ?
#
loop_
_entity_poly.entity_id
_entity_poly.type
_entity_poly.pdbx_seq_one_letter_code
_entity_poly.pdbx_strand_id
1 'polypeptide(L)'
;MVQNVISSMQSIPGTKGSEIKNKMLQLQKKNKGFKLMIQIIKVLTGDNNVTLPQDVSPSIATDLKNSPTTSVDVERSFSILYKTIITDRRTNFTPENLEKYIIVHSFKNIV
;
A
#
# COMPACT_ATOMS: atom_id res chain seq x y z
N MET A 1 0.78 12.44 0.75
CA MET A 1 2.20 12.44 1.16
C MET A 1 3.14 12.00 0.02
N VAL A 2 3.02 10.78 -0.52
CA VAL A 2 3.90 10.27 -1.59
C VAL A 2 3.88 11.14 -2.84
N GLN A 3 2.71 11.57 -3.31
CA GLN A 3 2.62 12.43 -4.51
C GLN A 3 3.34 13.77 -4.38
N ASN A 4 3.33 14.37 -3.19
CA ASN A 4 4.01 15.65 -2.95
C ASN A 4 5.53 15.48 -3.08
N VAL A 5 6.06 14.35 -2.59
CA VAL A 5 7.48 13.99 -2.73
C VAL A 5 7.83 13.72 -4.20
N ILE A 6 6.95 13.07 -4.95
CA ILE A 6 7.15 12.85 -6.39
C ILE A 6 7.22 14.20 -7.12
N SER A 7 6.28 15.10 -6.86
CA SER A 7 6.23 16.42 -7.49
C SER A 7 7.46 17.25 -7.15
N SER A 8 7.93 17.23 -5.89
CA SER A 8 9.14 17.96 -5.50
C SER A 8 10.39 17.41 -6.18
N MET A 9 10.53 16.08 -6.26
CA MET A 9 11.65 15.45 -6.98
C MET A 9 11.68 15.76 -8.48
N GLN A 10 10.51 15.89 -9.11
CA GLN A 10 10.40 16.21 -10.54
C GLN A 10 10.62 17.70 -10.86
N SER A 11 10.55 18.58 -9.85
CA SER A 11 10.73 20.02 -9.99
C SER A 11 12.19 20.48 -9.85
N ILE A 12 13.12 19.56 -9.52
CA ILE A 12 14.53 19.90 -9.31
C ILE A 12 15.16 20.33 -10.65
N PRO A 13 15.72 21.55 -10.76
CA PRO A 13 16.38 22.01 -11.97
C PRO A 13 17.80 21.43 -12.12
N GLY A 14 18.35 21.52 -13.33
CA GLY A 14 19.73 21.11 -13.64
C GLY A 14 19.88 19.71 -14.23
N THR A 15 21.10 19.35 -14.59
CA THR A 15 21.45 18.07 -15.24
C THR A 15 21.10 16.87 -14.37
N LYS A 16 21.42 16.92 -13.08
CA LYS A 16 21.06 15.90 -12.10
C LYS A 16 19.55 15.83 -11.84
N GLY A 17 18.85 16.96 -11.87
CA GLY A 17 17.39 16.99 -11.81
C GLY A 17 16.73 16.26 -12.99
N SER A 18 17.28 16.43 -14.19
CA SER A 18 16.83 15.71 -15.38
C SER A 18 17.02 14.20 -15.25
N GLU A 19 18.17 13.74 -14.75
CA GLU A 19 18.43 12.32 -14.47
C GLU A 19 17.41 11.74 -13.46
N ILE A 20 17.13 12.46 -12.38
CA ILE A 20 16.14 12.07 -11.35
C ILE A 20 14.75 11.97 -11.95
N LYS A 21 14.31 12.99 -12.70
CA LYS A 21 13.01 13.02 -13.35
C LYS A 21 12.83 11.84 -14.30
N ASN A 22 13.86 11.55 -15.10
CA ASN A 22 13.82 10.45 -16.07
C ASN A 22 13.74 9.09 -15.36
N LYS A 23 14.53 8.89 -14.31
CA LYS A 23 14.44 7.68 -13.47
C LYS A 23 13.09 7.54 -12.81
N MET A 24 12.48 8.64 -12.37
CA MET A 24 11.17 8.60 -11.73
C MET A 24 10.05 8.24 -12.71
N LEU A 25 10.09 8.76 -13.94
CA LEU A 25 9.18 8.36 -15.01
C LEU A 25 9.33 6.87 -15.35
N GLN A 26 10.56 6.34 -15.38
CA GLN A 26 10.81 4.91 -15.59
C GLN A 26 10.22 4.05 -14.46
N LEU A 27 10.39 4.47 -13.19
CA LEU A 27 9.82 3.76 -12.04
C LEU A 27 8.29 3.74 -12.07
N GLN A 28 7.66 4.86 -12.42
CA GLN A 28 6.19 4.92 -12.58
C GLN A 28 5.69 4.02 -13.70
N LYS A 29 6.43 3.92 -14.82
CA LYS A 29 6.08 3.00 -15.92
C LYS A 29 6.23 1.54 -15.52
N LYS A 30 7.25 1.20 -14.73
CA LYS A 30 7.48 -0.17 -14.23
C LYS A 30 6.45 -0.57 -13.17
N ASN A 31 6.04 0.35 -12.29
CA ASN A 31 5.10 0.08 -11.22
C ASN A 31 3.64 0.35 -11.64
N LYS A 32 3.06 -0.59 -12.38
CA LYS A 32 1.64 -0.52 -12.80
C LYS A 32 0.68 -0.49 -11.60
N GLY A 33 1.01 -1.20 -10.52
CA GLY A 33 0.19 -1.26 -9.30
C GLY A 33 0.05 0.10 -8.62
N PHE A 34 1.12 0.89 -8.57
CA PHE A 34 1.06 2.26 -8.05
C PHE A 34 0.08 3.14 -8.83
N LYS A 35 0.06 3.03 -10.16
CA LYS A 35 -0.90 3.76 -11.01
C LYS A 35 -2.35 3.34 -10.72
N LEU A 36 -2.60 2.04 -10.55
CA LEU A 36 -3.92 1.51 -10.19
C LEU A 36 -4.38 2.05 -8.84
N MET A 37 -3.50 2.05 -7.84
CA MET A 37 -3.80 2.53 -6.50
C MET A 37 -4.19 4.02 -6.50
N ILE A 38 -3.50 4.84 -7.30
CA ILE A 38 -3.87 6.27 -7.48
C ILE A 38 -5.27 6.40 -8.08
N GLN A 39 -5.62 5.57 -9.07
CA GLN A 39 -6.94 5.60 -9.69
C GLN A 39 -8.04 5.24 -8.68
N ILE A 40 -7.81 4.20 -7.87
CA ILE A 40 -8.72 3.79 -6.79
C ILE A 40 -8.92 4.92 -5.79
N ILE A 41 -7.85 5.56 -5.33
CA ILE A 41 -7.93 6.68 -4.39
C ILE A 41 -8.75 7.84 -5.00
N LYS A 42 -8.55 8.17 -6.27
CA LYS A 42 -9.32 9.22 -6.96
C LYS A 42 -10.82 8.91 -6.98
N VAL A 43 -11.19 7.69 -7.33
CA VAL A 43 -12.60 7.24 -7.32
C VAL A 43 -13.18 7.29 -5.90
N LEU A 44 -12.45 6.80 -4.89
CA LEU A 44 -12.88 6.86 -3.49
C LEU A 44 -13.00 8.30 -2.95
N THR A 45 -12.29 9.25 -3.54
CA THR A 45 -12.35 10.69 -3.20
C THR A 45 -13.50 11.40 -3.94
N GLY A 46 -14.18 10.73 -4.87
CA GLY A 46 -15.32 11.27 -5.64
C GLY A 46 -14.95 11.87 -7.00
N ASP A 47 -13.76 11.59 -7.54
CA ASP A 47 -13.40 12.00 -8.89
C ASP A 47 -14.01 11.04 -9.93
N ASN A 48 -15.12 11.46 -10.54
CA ASN A 48 -15.89 10.67 -11.49
C ASN A 48 -15.25 10.53 -12.88
N ASN A 49 -14.12 11.21 -13.14
CA ASN A 49 -13.42 11.16 -14.43
C ASN A 49 -12.51 9.94 -14.57
N VAL A 50 -12.39 9.12 -13.52
CA VAL A 50 -11.48 7.98 -13.49
C VAL A 50 -12.27 6.68 -13.53
N THR A 51 -12.02 5.88 -14.56
CA THR A 51 -12.58 4.54 -14.68
C THR A 51 -11.57 3.52 -14.15
N LEU A 52 -12.03 2.62 -13.27
CA LEU A 52 -11.23 1.49 -12.80
C LEU A 52 -11.21 0.37 -13.86
N PRO A 53 -10.15 -0.46 -13.90
CA PRO A 53 -10.13 -1.64 -14.74
C PRO A 53 -11.29 -2.57 -14.41
N GLN A 54 -11.77 -3.34 -15.40
CA GLN A 54 -12.90 -4.26 -15.26
C GLN A 54 -12.67 -5.32 -14.15
N ASP A 55 -11.41 -5.64 -13.87
CA ASP A 55 -11.01 -6.61 -12.84
C ASP A 55 -11.13 -6.06 -11.41
N VAL A 56 -11.34 -4.74 -11.23
CA VAL A 56 -11.47 -4.10 -9.91
C VAL A 56 -12.93 -3.79 -9.65
N SER A 57 -13.58 -4.66 -8.88
CA SER A 57 -14.95 -4.43 -8.42
C SER A 57 -15.00 -3.33 -7.35
N PRO A 58 -16.17 -2.70 -7.13
CA PRO A 58 -16.34 -1.68 -6.08
C PRO A 58 -15.99 -2.17 -4.66
N SER A 59 -16.19 -3.46 -4.36
CA SER A 59 -15.80 -4.04 -3.07
C SER A 59 -14.28 -4.04 -2.93
N ILE A 60 -13.56 -4.55 -3.93
CA ILE A 60 -12.09 -4.58 -3.95
C ILE A 60 -11.53 -3.15 -3.83
N ALA A 61 -12.13 -2.19 -4.54
CA ALA A 61 -11.71 -0.79 -4.45
C ALA A 61 -11.85 -0.24 -3.01
N THR A 62 -12.93 -0.59 -2.33
CA THR A 62 -13.18 -0.20 -0.93
C THR A 62 -12.20 -0.86 0.02
N ASP A 63 -11.91 -2.15 -0.17
CA ASP A 63 -10.95 -2.90 0.67
C ASP A 63 -9.54 -2.32 0.57
N LEU A 64 -9.15 -1.83 -0.61
CA LEU A 64 -7.85 -1.22 -0.85
C LEU A 64 -7.69 0.17 -0.23
N LYS A 65 -8.75 0.78 0.33
CA LYS A 65 -8.67 2.08 1.02
C LYS A 65 -7.63 2.09 2.13
N ASN A 66 -7.52 0.99 2.86
CA ASN A 66 -6.60 0.85 4.00
C ASN A 66 -5.34 0.04 3.64
N SER A 67 -5.09 -0.17 2.35
CA SER A 67 -3.92 -0.93 1.92
C SER A 67 -2.64 -0.19 2.30
N PRO A 68 -1.62 -0.90 2.84
CA PRO A 68 -0.34 -0.30 3.15
C PRO A 68 0.30 0.32 1.90
N THR A 69 0.87 1.51 2.04
CA THR A 69 1.45 2.25 0.91
C THR A 69 2.87 1.79 0.58
N THR A 70 3.58 1.20 1.55
CA THR A 70 4.96 0.72 1.36
C THR A 70 5.09 -0.75 1.74
N SER A 71 6.02 -1.48 1.09
CA SER A 71 6.32 -2.86 1.46
C SER A 71 6.82 -2.97 2.90
N VAL A 72 7.48 -1.92 3.40
CA VAL A 72 7.96 -1.84 4.79
C VAL A 72 6.82 -1.94 5.79
N ASP A 73 5.65 -1.37 5.49
CA ASP A 73 4.47 -1.46 6.35
C ASP A 73 3.91 -2.88 6.38
N VAL A 74 3.94 -3.58 5.24
CA VAL A 74 3.58 -4.99 5.11
C VAL A 74 4.58 -5.86 5.89
N GLU A 75 5.88 -5.69 5.66
CA GLU A 75 6.91 -6.46 6.36
C GLU A 75 6.86 -6.24 7.87
N ARG A 76 6.57 -5.01 8.33
CA ARG A 76 6.39 -4.70 9.74
C ARG A 76 5.16 -5.41 10.32
N SER A 77 4.03 -5.41 9.62
CA SER A 77 2.83 -6.13 10.09
C SER A 77 3.09 -7.64 10.17
N PHE A 78 3.67 -8.24 9.13
CA PHE A 78 4.07 -9.65 9.14
C PHE A 78 5.10 -9.96 10.22
N SER A 79 6.12 -9.11 10.40
CA SER A 79 7.15 -9.31 11.43
C SER A 79 6.55 -9.29 12.84
N ILE A 80 5.56 -8.43 13.09
CA ILE A 80 4.82 -8.42 14.35
C ILE A 80 4.02 -9.73 14.49
N LEU A 81 3.27 -10.13 13.47
CA LEU A 81 2.49 -11.39 13.48
C LEU A 81 3.39 -12.59 13.79
N TYR A 82 4.53 -12.72 13.11
CA TYR A 82 5.49 -13.80 13.35
C TYR A 82 6.09 -13.74 14.76
N LYS A 83 6.57 -12.57 15.21
CA LYS A 83 7.23 -12.46 16.53
C LYS A 83 6.30 -12.56 17.72
N THR A 84 5.01 -12.21 17.55
CA THR A 84 4.06 -12.13 18.68
C THR A 84 3.04 -13.25 18.70
N ILE A 85 2.67 -13.79 17.53
CA ILE A 85 1.60 -14.79 17.40
C ILE A 85 2.18 -16.15 17.05
N ILE A 86 3.05 -16.22 16.03
CA ILE A 86 3.63 -17.47 15.50
C ILE A 86 5.00 -17.72 16.13
N THR A 87 5.03 -17.96 17.44
CA THR A 87 6.24 -18.34 18.17
C THR A 87 6.14 -19.80 18.61
N ASP A 88 7.26 -20.50 18.69
CA ASP A 88 7.33 -21.94 19.06
C ASP A 88 6.67 -22.28 20.40
N ARG A 89 6.45 -21.29 21.27
CA ARG A 89 5.82 -21.45 22.58
C ARG A 89 4.29 -21.30 22.57
N ARG A 90 3.68 -20.94 21.44
CA ARG A 90 2.22 -20.80 21.28
C ARG A 90 1.69 -21.78 20.24
N THR A 91 1.70 -23.07 20.59
CA THR A 91 1.32 -24.18 19.70
C THR A 91 -0.15 -24.62 19.81
N ASN A 92 -0.93 -24.02 20.73
CA ASN A 92 -2.32 -24.44 21.02
C ASN A 92 -3.40 -23.57 20.37
N PHE A 93 -3.08 -22.75 19.37
CA PHE A 93 -4.11 -22.01 18.66
C PHE A 93 -4.92 -22.94 17.74
N THR A 94 -6.23 -22.98 17.94
CA THR A 94 -7.14 -23.45 16.89
C THR A 94 -7.13 -22.44 15.74
N PRO A 95 -7.46 -22.84 14.50
CA PRO A 95 -7.55 -21.93 13.37
C PRO A 95 -8.43 -20.70 13.63
N GLU A 96 -9.59 -20.85 14.30
CA GLU A 96 -10.46 -19.70 14.59
C GLU A 96 -9.83 -18.73 15.60
N ASN A 97 -9.10 -19.25 16.58
CA ASN A 97 -8.42 -18.43 17.57
C ASN A 97 -7.24 -17.68 16.95
N LEU A 98 -6.53 -18.31 16.01
CA LEU A 98 -5.45 -17.68 15.26
C LEU A 98 -6.00 -16.53 14.39
N GLU A 99 -7.11 -16.76 13.69
CA GLU A 99 -7.76 -15.73 12.86
C GLU A 99 -8.15 -14.50 13.67
N LYS A 100 -8.81 -14.68 14.81
CA LYS A 100 -9.18 -13.60 15.73
C LYS A 100 -7.94 -12.83 16.22
N TYR A 101 -6.85 -13.54 16.53
CA TYR A 101 -5.61 -12.93 17.01
C TYR A 101 -4.92 -12.10 15.93
N ILE A 102 -4.88 -12.61 14.68
CA ILE A 102 -4.34 -11.90 13.51
C ILE A 102 -5.14 -10.62 13.25
N ILE A 103 -6.47 -10.69 13.29
CA ILE A 103 -7.35 -9.52 13.13
C ILE A 103 -6.99 -8.46 14.18
N VAL A 104 -7.01 -8.80 15.47
CA VAL A 104 -6.72 -7.85 16.56
C VAL A 104 -5.35 -7.18 16.43
N HIS A 105 -4.33 -7.91 15.97
CA HIS A 105 -2.96 -7.38 15.89
C HIS A 105 -2.66 -6.67 14.57
N SER A 106 -3.41 -6.97 13.49
CA SER A 106 -3.26 -6.30 12.20
C SER A 106 -3.88 -4.90 12.18
N PHE A 107 -4.96 -4.67 12.94
CA PHE A 107 -5.66 -3.38 13.00
C PHE A 107 -5.11 -2.39 14.05
N LYS A 108 -4.25 -2.84 14.97
CA LYS A 108 -3.76 -2.02 16.10
C LYS A 108 -2.76 -0.90 15.75
N ASN A 109 -2.35 -0.77 14.48
CA ASN A 109 -1.40 0.26 14.02
C ASN A 109 -2.06 1.36 13.16
N ILE A 110 -3.38 1.58 13.28
CA ILE A 110 -4.08 2.73 12.70
C ILE A 110 -4.57 3.63 13.83
N VAL A 111 -3.64 4.21 14.61
CA VAL A 111 -3.80 5.46 15.36
C VAL A 111 -2.45 6.17 15.39
#